data_AF-A0A9D4BPE2-F1
#
_entry.id   AF-A0A9D4BPE2-F1
#
_cell.length_a   1.000
_cell.length_b   1.000
_cell.length_c   1.000
_cell.angle_alpha   90.00
_cell.angle_beta   90.00
_cell.angle_gamma   90.00
#
_symmetry.space_group_name_H-M   'P 1'
#
loop_
_entity.id
_entity.type
_entity.pdbx_description
1 polymer ?
#
loop_
_entity_poly.entity_id
_entity_poly.type
_entity_poly.pdbx_seq_one_letter_code
_entity_poly.pdbx_strand_id
1 'polypeptide(L)'
;MSPGTIGLVHCFDSDSDRVNPADSNQRLAVIKLNNGTVMYLREVTKLLALVCILREDSFEKRGLIDFNFLCFRQGITDVFSLGKKQVLENGDTSMNGIIEAK
;
A
#
# COMPACT_ATOMS: atom_id res chain seq x y z
N MET A 1 -21.39 -27.84 -17.04
CA MET A 1 -21.06 -26.46 -16.63
C MET A 1 -21.84 -26.12 -15.38
N SER A 2 -21.18 -25.92 -14.23
CA SER A 2 -21.82 -25.36 -13.03
C SER A 2 -21.67 -23.84 -13.02
N PRO A 3 -22.61 -23.08 -12.43
CA PRO A 3 -22.56 -21.61 -12.42
C PRO A 3 -21.41 -21.10 -11.54
N GLY A 4 -20.59 -20.21 -12.12
CA GLY A 4 -19.67 -19.26 -11.51
C GLY A 4 -19.29 -19.44 -10.04
N THR A 5 -18.30 -20.29 -9.75
CA THR A 5 -17.58 -20.23 -8.47
C THR A 5 -16.62 -19.03 -8.49
N ILE A 6 -16.85 -18.03 -7.63
CA ILE A 6 -15.85 -17.01 -7.32
C ILE A 6 -14.81 -17.67 -6.40
N GLY A 7 -13.60 -17.87 -6.92
CA GLY A 7 -12.48 -18.31 -6.10
C GLY A 7 -11.94 -17.12 -5.31
N LEU A 8 -12.43 -16.94 -4.08
CA LEU A 8 -11.88 -15.96 -3.16
C LEU A 8 -10.68 -16.61 -2.45
N VAL A 9 -9.47 -16.34 -2.94
CA VAL A 9 -8.25 -16.74 -2.23
C VAL A 9 -7.97 -15.65 -1.20
N HIS A 10 -8.53 -15.85 -0.02
CA HIS A 10 -8.26 -15.00 1.13
C HIS A 10 -6.95 -15.43 1.79
N CYS A 11 -5.85 -14.77 1.45
CA CYS A 11 -4.62 -14.90 2.24
C CYS A 11 -4.72 -13.96 3.45
N PHE A 12 -5.47 -14.36 4.48
CA PHE A 12 -5.18 -13.84 5.83
C PHE A 12 -3.99 -14.62 6.34
N ASP A 13 -2.81 -14.03 6.36
CA ASP A 13 -1.72 -14.57 7.14
C ASP A 13 -2.04 -14.29 8.61
N SER A 14 -2.46 -15.34 9.31
CA SER A 14 -2.65 -15.35 10.75
C SER A 14 -1.90 -16.56 11.26
N ASP A 15 -0.59 -16.42 11.49
CA ASP A 15 0.13 -17.32 12.38
C ASP A 15 1.21 -16.58 13.21
N SER A 16 0.92 -16.50 14.51
CA SER A 16 1.75 -16.70 15.70
C SER A 16 3.23 -16.24 15.74
N ASP A 17 3.46 -15.25 16.62
CA ASP A 17 4.55 -15.12 17.62
C ASP A 17 6.04 -15.05 17.23
N ARG A 18 6.41 -14.83 15.96
CA ARG A 18 7.77 -14.34 15.64
C ARG A 18 7.76 -13.26 14.56
N VAL A 19 7.38 -12.04 14.95
CA VAL A 19 7.45 -10.87 14.08
C VAL A 19 8.92 -10.48 13.88
N ASN A 20 9.48 -10.85 12.74
CA ASN A 20 10.64 -10.17 12.20
C ASN A 20 10.14 -8.80 11.67
N PRO A 21 10.66 -7.64 12.13
CA PRO A 21 10.15 -6.33 11.72
C PRO A 21 10.32 -6.03 10.21
N ALA A 22 11.09 -6.86 9.49
CA ALA A 22 11.21 -6.84 8.04
C ALA A 22 9.98 -7.45 7.32
N ASP A 23 9.25 -8.36 7.97
CA ASP A 23 8.06 -9.02 7.44
C ASP A 23 6.82 -8.31 7.98
N SER A 24 6.65 -7.06 7.55
CA SER A 24 5.42 -6.33 7.80
C SER A 24 4.27 -7.02 7.06
N ASN A 25 3.47 -7.81 7.79
CA ASN A 25 2.20 -8.41 7.37
C ASN A 25 1.36 -7.39 6.59
N GLN A 26 1.45 -7.42 5.26
CA GLN A 26 0.69 -6.55 4.36
C GLN A 26 -0.54 -7.31 3.91
N ARG A 27 -1.72 -6.78 4.21
CA ARG A 27 -2.99 -7.38 3.80
C ARG A 27 -3.05 -7.48 2.27
N LEU A 28 -3.38 -8.67 1.78
CA LEU A 28 -3.51 -9.02 0.37
C LEU A 28 -4.80 -9.81 0.16
N ALA A 29 -5.54 -9.52 -0.92
CA ALA A 29 -6.62 -10.39 -1.39
C ALA A 29 -6.53 -10.59 -2.90
N VAL A 30 -6.81 -11.81 -3.37
CA VAL A 30 -6.84 -12.14 -4.79
C VAL A 30 -8.17 -12.81 -5.11
N ILE A 31 -8.92 -12.23 -6.04
CA ILE A 31 -10.22 -12.72 -6.46
C ILE A 31 -10.13 -13.06 -7.95
N LYS A 32 -10.30 -14.34 -8.28
CA LYS A 32 -10.34 -14.79 -9.67
C LYS A 32 -11.78 -14.98 -10.11
N LEU A 33 -12.15 -14.33 -11.21
CA LEU A 33 -13.44 -14.49 -11.86
C LEU A 33 -13.34 -15.54 -12.97
N ASN A 34 -14.46 -16.18 -13.28
CA ASN A 34 -14.54 -17.26 -14.28
C ASN A 34 -14.41 -16.80 -15.74
N ASN A 35 -14.10 -15.52 -15.98
CA ASN A 35 -13.93 -14.92 -17.31
C ASN A 35 -12.47 -14.51 -17.58
N GLY A 36 -11.51 -15.03 -16.81
CA GLY A 36 -10.09 -14.70 -16.94
C GLY A 36 -9.71 -13.33 -16.37
N THR A 37 -10.55 -12.74 -15.52
CA THR A 37 -10.24 -11.50 -14.78
C THR A 37 -9.78 -11.82 -13.36
N VAL A 38 -8.75 -11.12 -12.88
CA VAL A 38 -8.20 -11.22 -11.53
C VAL A 38 -8.25 -9.85 -10.87
N MET A 39 -8.89 -9.75 -9.72
CA MET A 39 -8.79 -8.58 -8.84
C MET A 39 -7.70 -8.85 -7.80
N TYR A 40 -6.66 -8.02 -7.79
CA TYR A 40 -5.51 -8.11 -6.89
C TYR A 40 -5.48 -6.89 -5.97
N LEU A 41 -5.71 -7.10 -4.68
CA LEU A 41 -5.85 -6.05 -3.68
C LEU A 41 -4.67 -6.10 -2.71
N ARG A 42 -4.00 -4.98 -2.49
CA ARG A 42 -2.92 -4.87 -1.50
C ARG A 42 -3.05 -3.62 -0.65
N GLU A 43 -2.78 -3.74 0.64
CA GLU A 43 -2.57 -2.59 1.53
C GLU A 43 -1.29 -1.83 1.14
N VAL A 44 -1.41 -0.52 0.90
CA VAL A 44 -0.27 0.37 0.63
C VAL A 44 0.13 1.08 1.93
N THR A 45 -0.86 1.68 2.61
CA THR A 45 -0.74 2.29 3.95
C THR A 45 -1.95 1.90 4.79
N LYS A 46 -1.95 2.24 6.10
CA LYS A 46 -3.08 1.98 7.00
C LYS A 46 -4.43 2.55 6.52
N LEU A 47 -4.41 3.53 5.62
CA LEU A 47 -5.60 4.23 5.10
C LEU A 47 -5.77 4.06 3.59
N LEU A 48 -4.83 3.42 2.89
CA LEU A 48 -4.81 3.32 1.43
C LEU A 48 -4.59 1.88 0.98
N ALA A 49 -5.45 1.39 0.10
CA ALA A 49 -5.29 0.11 -0.57
C ALA A 49 -5.20 0.31 -2.09
N LEU A 50 -4.38 -0.50 -2.74
CA LEU A 50 -4.31 -0.64 -4.19
C LEU A 50 -5.25 -1.78 -4.61
N VAL A 51 -6.08 -1.53 -5.62
CA VAL A 51 -6.90 -2.56 -6.27
C VAL A 51 -6.54 -2.59 -7.75
N CYS A 52 -5.97 -3.71 -8.20
CA CYS A 52 -5.60 -3.95 -9.59
C CYS A 52 -6.61 -4.90 -10.24
N ILE A 53 -7.06 -4.57 -11.45
CA ILE A 53 -7.84 -5.47 -12.31
C ILE A 53 -6.91 -5.96 -13.41
N LEU A 54 -6.65 -7.26 -13.43
CA LEU A 54 -5.67 -7.90 -14.30
C LEU A 54 -6.35 -9.00 -15.11
N ARG A 55 -5.76 -9.32 -16.27
CA ARG A 55 -6.08 -10.59 -16.96
C ARG A 55 -5.30 -11.72 -16.30
N GLU A 56 -5.84 -12.94 -16.36
CA GLU A 56 -5.25 -14.12 -15.71
C GLU A 56 -3.84 -14.45 -16.24
N ASP A 57 -3.61 -14.33 -17.54
CA ASP A 57 -2.31 -14.50 -18.21
C ASP A 57 -1.23 -13.53 -17.68
N SER A 58 -1.62 -12.30 -17.36
CA SER A 58 -0.75 -11.29 -16.77
C SER A 58 -0.43 -11.63 -15.32
N PHE A 59 -1.39 -12.24 -14.62
CA PHE A 59 -1.24 -12.65 -13.23
C PHE A 59 -0.32 -13.86 -13.04
N GLU A 60 -0.08 -14.67 -14.09
CA GLU A 60 0.93 -15.75 -14.07
C GLU A 60 2.32 -15.22 -13.71
N LYS A 61 2.62 -13.96 -14.07
CA LYS A 61 3.87 -13.25 -13.74
C LYS A 61 3.81 -12.55 -12.39
N ARG A 62 3.13 -13.15 -11.41
CA ARG A 62 2.90 -12.56 -10.07
C ARG A 62 4.17 -12.02 -9.42
N GLY A 63 5.30 -12.70 -9.53
CA GLY A 63 6.56 -12.24 -8.94
C GLY A 63 6.99 -10.84 -9.40
N LEU A 64 6.77 -10.51 -10.69
CA LEU A 64 7.07 -9.17 -11.21
C LEU A 64 6.06 -8.13 -10.72
N ILE A 65 4.79 -8.51 -10.59
CA ILE A 65 3.74 -7.64 -10.04
C ILE A 65 4.05 -7.32 -8.57
N ASP A 66 4.42 -8.33 -7.79
CA ASP A 66 4.79 -8.18 -6.38
C ASP A 66 6.05 -7.30 -6.23
N PHE A 67 7.06 -7.47 -7.08
CA PHE A 67 8.25 -6.61 -7.10
C PHE A 67 7.89 -5.15 -7.45
N ASN A 68 7.14 -4.94 -8.53
CA ASN A 68 6.71 -3.60 -8.92
C ASN A 68 5.86 -2.93 -7.84
N PHE A 69 5.04 -3.71 -7.11
CA PHE A 69 4.28 -3.21 -5.97
C PHE A 69 5.19 -2.68 -4.86
N LEU A 70 6.32 -3.34 -4.56
CA LEU A 70 7.27 -2.84 -3.55
C LEU A 70 7.81 -1.46 -3.93
N CYS A 71 8.26 -1.30 -5.19
CA CYS A 71 8.72 -0.02 -5.72
C CYS A 71 7.61 1.04 -5.65
N PHE A 72 6.39 0.67 -6.03
CA PHE A 72 5.22 1.55 -5.95
C PHE A 72 4.92 2.00 -4.52
N ARG A 73 4.89 1.07 -3.56
CA ARG A 73 4.65 1.37 -2.15
C ARG A 73 5.71 2.32 -1.58
N GLN A 74 6.97 2.11 -1.93
CA GLN A 74 8.05 3.01 -1.52
C GLN A 74 7.82 4.42 -2.09
N GLY A 75 7.60 4.54 -3.40
CA GLY A 75 7.37 5.84 -4.03
C GLY A 75 6.18 6.60 -3.45
N ILE A 76 5.07 5.91 -3.16
CA ILE A 76 3.91 6.52 -2.49
C ILE A 76 4.27 7.00 -1.08
N THR A 77 5.04 6.22 -0.33
CA THR A 77 5.50 6.58 1.02
C THR A 77 6.38 7.84 0.99
N ASP A 78 7.25 7.95 -0.01
CA ASP A 78 8.13 9.10 -0.20
C ASP A 78 7.31 10.35 -0.53
N VAL A 79 6.36 10.26 -1.46
CA VAL A 79 5.46 11.37 -1.82
C VAL A 79 4.68 11.90 -0.61
N PHE A 80 4.12 11.02 0.21
CA PHE A 80 3.42 11.44 1.42
C PHE A 80 4.35 12.03 2.50
N SER A 81 5.64 11.70 2.47
CA SER A 81 6.63 12.26 3.39
C SER A 81 7.01 13.70 3.00
N LEU A 82 7.00 14.04 1.70
CA LEU A 82 7.27 15.40 1.22
C LEU A 82 6.19 16.40 1.69
N GLY A 83 4.92 15.99 1.73
CA GLY A 83 3.83 16.83 2.23
C GLY A 83 4.01 17.25 3.70
N LYS A 84 4.67 16.42 4.52
CA LYS A 84 4.95 16.74 5.92
C LYS A 84 6.06 17.78 6.07
N LYS A 85 7.05 17.76 5.16
CA LYS A 85 8.19 18.68 5.22
C LYS A 85 7.78 20.13 4.94
N GLN A 86 6.84 20.34 4.02
CA GLN A 86 6.34 21.70 3.70
C GLN A 86 5.53 22.35 4.83
N VAL A 87 4.91 21.56 5.73
CA VAL A 87 4.17 22.11 6.88
C VAL A 87 5.14 22.59 7.96
N LEU A 88 6.30 21.95 8.12
CA LEU A 88 7.29 22.30 9.14
C LEU A 88 8.17 23.50 8.70
N GLU A 89 8.41 23.70 7.41
CA GLU A 89 9.19 24.85 6.90
C GLU A 89 8.43 26.18 6.89
N ASN A 90 7.11 26.18 7.08
CA ASN A 90 6.29 27.41 7.05
C ASN A 90 5.80 27.88 8.44
N GLY A 91 6.25 27.24 9.53
CA GLY A 91 5.72 27.44 10.89
C GLY A 91 6.46 28.46 11.77
N ASP A 92 7.71 28.83 11.47
CA ASP A 92 8.54 29.62 12.40
C ASP A 92 8.97 30.95 11.78
N THR A 93 8.07 31.92 11.71
CA THR A 93 8.45 33.35 11.71
C THR A 93 7.39 34.20 12.43
N SER A 94 7.21 33.97 13.72
CA SER A 94 6.61 34.98 14.59
C SER A 94 7.10 34.80 16.02
N MET A 95 7.41 35.92 16.67
CA MET A 95 7.96 36.08 18.03
C MET A 95 9.49 36.03 18.14
N ASN A 96 10.17 37.12 17.75
CA ASN A 96 11.41 37.61 18.40
C ASN A 96 11.71 39.09 18.06
N GLY A 97 10.71 39.98 18.20
CA GLY A 97 10.87 41.41 17.89
C GLY A 97 10.38 42.40 18.96
N ILE A 98 10.08 41.96 20.18
CA ILE A 98 9.59 42.85 21.24
C ILE A 98 10.43 42.68 22.51
N ILE A 99 11.73 42.95 22.45
CA ILE A 99 12.55 43.45 23.58
C ILE A 99 13.74 44.13 22.88
N GLU A 100 13.81 45.45 22.75
CA GLU A 100 14.46 46.30 23.74
C GLU A 100 14.07 47.76 23.48
N ALA A 101 13.30 48.34 24.40
CA ALA A 101 13.15 49.78 24.52
C ALA A 101 13.98 50.22 25.73
N LYS A 102 15.09 50.90 25.49
CA LYS A 102 15.68 51.84 26.44
C LYS A 102 16.46 52.92 25.73
#